data_AF-W4PFQ9-F1
#
_entry.id   AF-W4PFQ9-F1
#
_cell.length_a   1.000
_cell.length_b   1.000
_cell.length_c   1.000
_cell.angle_alpha   90.00
_cell.angle_beta   90.00
_cell.angle_gamma   90.00
#
_symmetry.space_group_name_H-M   'P 1'
#
loop_
_entity.id
_entity.type
_entity.pdbx_description
1 polymer ?
#
loop_
_entity_poly.entity_id
_entity_poly.type
_entity_poly.pdbx_seq_one_letter_code
_entity_poly.pdbx_strand_id
1 'polypeptide(L)'
;MGLGVRAHGILIPQRLLGVKVDGIVGKKTLEALNAQDPDKFFQTVFDARKKFLQDITAGSVKRYEARIGRKATEKELLTHTNKRFLKGWLNRLNDLKRL
;
A
#
# COMPACT_ATOMS: atom_id res chain seq x y z
N MET A 1 16.41 -6.86 1.34
CA MET A 1 15.48 -5.83 0.81
C MET A 1 14.05 -6.17 1.27
N GLY A 2 13.66 -5.81 2.50
CA GLY A 2 12.43 -6.32 3.15
C GLY A 2 11.58 -5.29 3.90
N LEU A 3 11.83 -3.99 3.69
CA LEU A 3 11.20 -2.91 4.46
C LEU A 3 10.08 -2.18 3.69
N GLY A 4 9.97 -2.36 2.38
CA GLY A 4 9.19 -1.50 1.49
C GLY A 4 7.67 -1.72 1.43
N VAL A 5 7.06 -2.53 2.31
CA VAL A 5 5.58 -2.63 2.41
C VAL A 5 5.12 -2.37 3.84
N ARG A 6 5.87 -2.86 4.84
CA ARG A 6 5.54 -2.68 6.26
C ARG A 6 5.65 -1.23 6.72
N ALA A 7 6.70 -0.51 6.31
CA ALA A 7 6.88 0.90 6.68
C ALA A 7 5.74 1.80 6.14
N HIS A 8 5.18 1.46 4.97
CA HIS A 8 4.09 2.22 4.37
C HIS A 8 2.77 2.16 5.15
N GLY A 9 2.63 1.20 6.07
CA GLY A 9 1.49 1.17 7.00
C GLY A 9 1.43 2.38 7.94
N ILE A 10 2.57 3.03 8.22
CA ILE A 10 2.66 4.22 9.07
C ILE A 10 2.91 5.48 8.23
N LEU A 11 3.80 5.38 7.24
CA LEU A 11 4.18 6.52 6.40
C LEU A 11 3.00 7.07 5.57
N ILE A 12 2.10 6.21 5.09
CA ILE A 12 0.91 6.65 4.34
C ILE A 12 -0.05 7.45 5.24
N PRO A 13 -0.50 6.93 6.41
CA PRO A 13 -1.30 7.73 7.34
C PRO A 13 -0.63 9.04 7.78
N GLN A 14 0.68 9.04 8.10
CA GLN A 14 1.37 10.28 8.47
C GLN A 14 1.32 11.33 7.36
N ARG A 15 1.51 10.91 6.09
CA ARG A 15 1.37 11.80 4.94
C ARG A 15 -0.06 12.34 4.80
N LEU A 16 -1.07 11.49 5.00
CA LEU A 16 -2.49 11.88 4.93
C LEU A 16 -2.88 12.84 6.06
N LEU A 17 -2.30 12.67 7.24
CA LEU A 17 -2.48 13.56 8.40
C LEU A 17 -1.70 14.88 8.29
N GLY A 18 -0.84 15.04 7.27
CA GLY A 18 0.01 16.22 7.12
C GLY A 18 1.08 16.38 8.22
N VAL A 19 1.39 15.30 8.95
CA VAL A 19 2.44 15.30 9.98
C VAL A 19 3.78 14.87 9.39
N LYS A 20 4.85 14.97 10.19
CA LYS A 20 6.18 14.50 9.81
C LYS A 20 6.13 13.00 9.42
N VAL A 21 6.64 12.69 8.22
CA VAL A 21 6.63 11.34 7.64
C VAL A 21 7.92 10.61 8.01
N ASP A 22 8.05 10.24 9.28
CA ASP A 22 9.24 9.59 9.85
C ASP A 22 9.02 8.12 10.25
N GLY A 23 7.79 7.62 10.12
CA GLY A 23 7.44 6.25 10.47
C GLY A 23 7.23 6.03 11.98
N ILE A 24 7.21 7.09 12.79
CA ILE A 24 7.07 7.03 14.25
C ILE A 24 5.71 7.59 14.68
N VAL A 25 4.89 6.77 15.34
CA VAL A 25 3.61 7.20 15.92
C VAL A 25 3.84 7.87 17.28
N GLY A 26 4.22 9.15 17.27
CA GLY A 26 4.36 9.97 18.47
C GLY A 26 3.12 10.82 18.79
N LYS A 27 3.20 11.63 19.86
CA LYS A 27 2.11 12.49 20.34
C LYS A 27 1.44 13.31 19.23
N LYS A 28 2.23 13.99 18.38
CA LYS A 28 1.71 14.80 17.27
C LYS A 28 0.91 13.98 16.24
N THR A 29 1.35 12.77 15.94
CA THR A 29 0.65 11.86 15.01
C THR A 29 -0.69 11.42 15.62
N LEU A 30 -0.70 11.11 16.92
CA LEU A 30 -1.92 10.71 17.64
C LEU A 30 -2.91 11.87 17.76
N GLU A 31 -2.45 13.08 18.08
CA GLU A 31 -3.29 14.27 18.15
C GLU A 31 -3.93 14.58 16.78
N ALA A 32 -3.15 14.57 15.71
CA ALA A 32 -3.66 14.79 14.36
C ALA A 32 -4.68 13.72 13.94
N LEU A 33 -4.45 12.45 14.31
CA LEU A 33 -5.35 11.34 14.06
C LEU A 33 -6.68 11.51 14.82
N ASN A 34 -6.62 11.81 16.11
CA ASN A 34 -7.80 11.96 16.97
C ASN A 34 -8.67 13.17 16.59
N ALA A 35 -8.11 14.14 15.85
CA ALA A 35 -8.85 15.28 15.32
C ALA A 35 -9.64 14.97 14.03
N GLN A 36 -9.48 13.77 13.45
CA GLN A 36 -10.19 13.38 12.24
C GLN A 36 -11.55 12.76 12.54
N ASP A 37 -12.46 12.82 11.57
CA ASP A 37 -13.63 11.95 11.51
C ASP A 37 -13.17 10.50 11.28
N PRO A 38 -13.48 9.55 12.19
CA PRO A 38 -12.94 8.19 12.12
C PRO A 38 -13.30 7.45 10.83
N ASP A 39 -14.55 7.54 10.39
CA ASP A 39 -15.04 6.79 9.22
C ASP A 39 -14.45 7.34 7.92
N LYS A 40 -14.46 8.67 7.76
CA LYS A 40 -13.85 9.33 6.59
C LYS A 40 -12.35 9.08 6.54
N PHE A 41 -11.66 9.17 7.68
CA PHE A 41 -10.22 8.95 7.71
C PHE A 41 -9.86 7.49 7.46
N PHE A 42 -10.61 6.55 8.03
CA PHE A 42 -10.45 5.13 7.74
C PHE A 42 -10.60 4.85 6.24
N GLN A 43 -11.66 5.36 5.60
CA GLN A 43 -11.89 5.18 4.17
C GLN A 43 -10.76 5.81 3.33
N THR A 44 -10.26 6.99 3.73
CA THR A 44 -9.13 7.65 3.07
C THR A 44 -7.85 6.80 3.15
N VAL A 45 -7.53 6.28 4.33
CA VAL A 45 -6.37 5.38 4.53
C VAL A 45 -6.56 4.08 3.74
N PHE A 46 -7.76 3.52 3.74
CA PHE A 46 -8.10 2.31 3.00
C PHE A 46 -7.82 2.48 1.50
N ASP A 47 -8.31 3.56 0.90
CA ASP A 47 -8.12 3.85 -0.52
C ASP A 47 -6.66 4.11 -0.86
N ALA A 48 -5.94 4.84 -0.01
CA ALA A 48 -4.51 5.06 -0.18
C ALA A 48 -3.72 3.75 -0.12
N ARG A 49 -4.06 2.81 0.77
CA ARG A 49 -3.44 1.49 0.84
C ARG A 49 -3.77 0.63 -0.38
N LYS A 50 -5.02 0.65 -0.84
CA LYS A 50 -5.44 -0.06 -2.07
C LYS A 50 -4.63 0.43 -3.27
N LYS A 51 -4.52 1.75 -3.43
CA LYS A 51 -3.72 2.38 -4.49
C LYS A 51 -2.24 1.99 -4.38
N PHE A 52 -1.66 2.06 -3.20
CA PHE A 52 -0.26 1.67 -2.98
C PHE A 52 0.01 0.23 -3.44
N LEU A 53 -0.86 -0.73 -3.08
CA LEU A 53 -0.72 -2.13 -3.48
C LEU A 53 -0.78 -2.32 -5.01
N GLN A 54 -1.65 -1.55 -5.68
CA GLN A 54 -1.75 -1.55 -7.14
C GLN A 54 -0.48 -0.96 -7.77
N ASP A 55 0.00 0.17 -7.26
CA ASP A 55 1.17 0.89 -7.78
C ASP A 55 2.46 0.05 -7.64
N ILE A 56 2.70 -0.59 -6.50
CA ILE A 56 3.87 -1.48 -6.35
C ILE A 56 3.78 -2.73 -7.22
N THR A 57 2.56 -3.15 -7.56
CA THR A 57 2.33 -4.28 -8.47
C THR A 57 2.61 -3.87 -9.91
N ALA A 58 2.03 -2.76 -10.37
CA ALA A 58 2.28 -2.20 -11.69
C ALA A 58 3.77 -1.90 -11.90
N GLY A 59 4.44 -1.30 -10.90
CA GLY A 59 5.88 -1.04 -10.94
C GLY A 59 6.71 -2.34 -11.05
N SER A 60 6.30 -3.41 -10.36
CA SER A 60 6.96 -4.72 -10.48
C SER A 60 6.79 -5.33 -11.87
N VAL A 61 5.60 -5.20 -12.46
CA VAL A 61 5.32 -5.67 -13.82
C VAL A 61 6.16 -4.89 -14.83
N LYS A 62 6.13 -3.55 -14.77
CA LYS A 62 6.90 -2.67 -15.66
C LYS A 62 8.39 -2.99 -15.65
N ARG A 63 8.98 -3.21 -14.47
CA ARG A 63 10.40 -3.61 -14.35
C ARG A 63 10.67 -4.97 -14.98
N TYR A 64 9.76 -5.93 -14.84
CA TYR A 64 9.91 -7.25 -15.44
C TYR A 64 9.81 -7.21 -16.96
N GLU A 65 8.79 -6.52 -17.51
CA GLU A 65 8.61 -6.34 -18.95
C GLU A 65 9.79 -5.61 -19.59
N ALA A 66 10.29 -4.54 -18.95
CA ALA A 66 11.48 -3.82 -19.40
C ALA A 66 12.72 -4.73 -19.46
N ARG A 67 12.86 -5.67 -18.53
CA ARG A 67 13.97 -6.62 -18.50
C ARG A 67 13.91 -7.67 -19.62
N ILE A 68 12.70 -8.13 -19.99
CA ILE A 68 12.52 -9.13 -21.04
C ILE A 68 12.32 -8.53 -22.45
N GLY A 69 12.19 -7.20 -22.55
CA GLY A 69 12.03 -6.49 -23.82
C GLY A 69 10.70 -6.74 -24.54
N ARG A 70 9.71 -7.36 -23.87
CA ARG A 70 8.39 -7.67 -24.43
C ARG A 70 7.31 -7.66 -23.36
N LYS A 71 6.05 -7.79 -23.80
CA LYS A 71 4.94 -8.07 -22.91
C LYS A 71 5.04 -9.47 -22.30
N ALA A 72 4.80 -9.54 -21.00
CA ALA A 72 4.84 -10.78 -20.25
C ALA A 72 3.49 -11.50 -20.32
N THR A 73 3.53 -12.83 -20.33
CA THR A 73 2.35 -13.68 -20.19
C THR A 73 1.82 -13.66 -18.76
N GLU A 74 0.56 -14.03 -18.56
CA GLU A 74 -0.03 -14.09 -17.21
C GLU A 74 0.77 -15.00 -16.26
N LYS A 75 1.22 -16.16 -16.76
CA LYS A 75 2.04 -17.10 -16.01
C LYS A 75 3.34 -16.45 -15.54
N GLU A 76 4.05 -15.76 -16.44
CA GLU A 76 5.29 -15.05 -16.11
C GLU A 76 5.05 -13.95 -15.06
N LEU A 77 3.95 -13.21 -15.16
CA LEU A 77 3.60 -12.18 -14.18
C LEU A 77 3.34 -12.78 -12.79
N LEU A 78 2.64 -13.91 -12.72
CA LEU A 78 2.39 -14.64 -11.47
C LEU A 78 3.64 -15.34 -10.92
N THR A 79 4.65 -15.61 -11.74
CA THR A 79 5.92 -16.19 -11.27
C THR A 79 6.92 -15.11 -10.80
N HIS A 80 7.05 -14.02 -11.56
CA HIS A 80 8.19 -13.10 -11.43
C HIS A 80 7.85 -11.71 -10.89
N THR A 81 6.59 -11.41 -10.61
CA THR A 81 6.17 -10.08 -10.17
C THR A 81 5.30 -10.11 -8.93
N ASN A 82 5.06 -8.94 -8.35
CA ASN A 82 4.11 -8.76 -7.25
C ASN A 82 2.66 -9.13 -7.61
N LYS A 83 2.32 -9.32 -8.90
CA LYS A 83 0.97 -9.72 -9.33
C LYS A 83 0.49 -10.99 -8.62
N ARG A 84 1.41 -11.91 -8.31
CA ARG A 84 1.13 -13.15 -7.57
C ARG A 84 0.55 -12.92 -6.17
N PHE A 85 0.82 -11.77 -5.56
CA PHE A 85 0.37 -11.44 -4.22
C PHE A 85 -0.82 -10.49 -4.18
N LEU A 86 -1.07 -9.75 -5.26
CA LEU A 86 -2.04 -8.64 -5.28
C LEU A 86 -3.42 -9.07 -4.80
N LYS A 87 -3.95 -10.20 -5.31
CA LYS A 87 -5.27 -10.72 -4.92
C LYS A 87 -5.34 -10.97 -3.40
N GLY A 88 -4.33 -11.64 -2.83
CA GLY A 88 -4.29 -11.92 -1.40
C GLY A 88 -4.11 -10.66 -0.54
N TRP A 89 -3.35 -9.66 -1.01
CA TRP A 89 -3.25 -8.38 -0.31
C TRP A 89 -4.56 -7.59 -0.32
N LEU A 90 -5.27 -7.55 -1.45
CA LEU A 90 -6.56 -6.86 -1.56
C LEU A 90 -7.65 -7.54 -0.73
N ASN A 91 -7.67 -8.87 -0.68
CA ASN A 91 -8.61 -9.60 0.18
C ASN A 91 -8.40 -9.26 1.65
N ARG A 92 -7.15 -9.34 2.14
CA ARG A 92 -6.83 -8.95 3.53
C ARG A 92 -7.13 -7.49 3.84
N LEU A 93 -6.99 -6.60 2.86
CA LEU A 93 -7.37 -5.20 3.03
C LEU A 93 -8.89 -5.09 3.18
N ASN A 94 -9.67 -5.76 2.32
CA ASN A 94 -11.13 -5.77 2.39
C ASN A 94 -11.67 -6.38 3.69
N ASP A 95 -10.99 -7.38 4.25
CA ASP A 95 -11.39 -8.00 5.53
C ASP A 95 -11.38 -7.00 6.69
N LEU A 96 -10.58 -5.92 6.61
CA LEU A 96 -10.59 -4.84 7.60
C LEU A 96 -11.93 -4.08 7.66
N LYS A 97 -12.75 -4.14 6.60
CA LYS A 97 -14.10 -3.53 6.60
C LYS A 97 -15.14 -4.37 7.33
N ARG A 98 -14.76 -5.58 7.79
CA ARG A 98 -15.65 -6.55 8.43
C ARG A 98 -15.36 -6.71 9.93
N LEU A 99 -14.39 -5.96 10.44
CA LEU A 99 -14.08 -5.84 11.87
C LEU A 99 -15.05 -4.85 12.51
#